data_AF-A0AAW1WKF8-F1
#
_entry.id   AF-A0AAW1WKF8-F1
#
_cell.length_a   1.000
_cell.length_b   1.000
_cell.length_c   1.000
_cell.angle_alpha   90.00
_cell.angle_beta   90.00
_cell.angle_gamma   90.00
#
_symmetry.space_group_name_H-M   'P 1'
#
loop_
_entity.id
_entity.type
_entity.pdbx_description
1 polymer ?
#
loop_
_entity_poly.entity_id
_entity_poly.type
_entity_poly.pdbx_seq_one_letter_code
_entity_poly.pdbx_strand_id
1 'polypeptide(L)'
;MESTSSAAWQNDDVWELRHDDDGFVYKRKKRRRLDDPEVPAPPPPSAADLPEDTDARRREWKEKSLLKLKTQYQAEIEHWELLSSRLRAMEEKTRQIQQRRLEQPEREQTPSFDGSGVSGIHFSESVLDELLLQAQAQEAVIGDVSNLCDMVEAMCSAQEEDLAQSLIDLPVWGSPRELMKSLCDQ
;
A
#
# COMPACT_ATOMS: atom_id res chain seq x y z
N MET A 1 54.33 29.64 -32.81
CA MET A 1 53.59 30.39 -31.79
C MET A 1 52.66 29.41 -31.12
N GLU A 2 53.10 28.91 -29.97
CA GLU A 2 52.30 28.12 -29.03
C GLU A 2 51.13 28.94 -28.50
N SER A 3 49.95 28.33 -28.37
CA SER A 3 49.36 28.06 -27.05
C SER A 3 47.93 27.52 -27.22
N THR A 4 47.78 26.30 -26.72
CA THR A 4 46.57 25.60 -26.27
C THR A 4 45.41 26.50 -25.84
N SER A 5 44.22 26.27 -26.42
CA SER A 5 42.95 26.55 -25.75
C SER A 5 42.18 25.24 -25.61
N SER A 6 42.66 24.40 -24.70
CA SER A 6 41.87 23.35 -24.06
C SER A 6 41.43 23.91 -22.71
N ALA A 7 40.23 24.46 -22.66
CA ALA A 7 39.50 24.69 -21.42
C ALA A 7 38.11 24.09 -21.58
N ALA A 8 38.11 22.76 -21.62
CA ALA A 8 36.94 21.93 -21.38
C ALA A 8 36.22 22.40 -20.12
N TRP A 9 34.93 22.65 -20.24
CA TRP A 9 33.88 22.27 -19.29
C TRP A 9 34.32 22.00 -17.84
N GLN A 10 34.85 23.01 -17.15
CA GLN A 10 35.00 23.01 -15.69
C GLN A 10 33.96 23.96 -15.09
N ASN A 11 32.70 23.66 -15.35
CA ASN A 11 31.68 23.93 -14.35
C ASN A 11 31.79 22.80 -13.33
N ASP A 12 32.67 23.02 -12.37
CA ASP A 12 32.70 22.29 -11.11
C ASP A 12 31.32 22.53 -10.46
N ASP A 13 30.40 21.60 -10.72
CA ASP A 13 29.12 21.49 -10.03
C ASP A 13 29.42 21.03 -8.59
N VAL A 14 29.98 21.94 -7.79
CA VAL A 14 30.29 21.68 -6.39
C VAL A 14 28.96 21.55 -5.66
N TRP A 15 28.56 20.33 -5.37
CA TRP A 15 27.39 20.03 -4.55
C TRP A 15 27.78 20.18 -3.07
N GLU A 16 27.03 20.99 -2.32
CA GLU A 16 27.15 21.06 -0.86
C GLU A 16 26.22 20.01 -0.23
N LEU A 17 26.74 19.24 0.73
CA LEU A 17 25.91 18.41 1.61
C LEU A 17 25.42 19.28 2.75
N ARG A 18 24.10 19.44 2.86
CA ARG A 18 23.47 20.11 4.00
C ARG A 18 22.84 19.07 4.91
N HIS A 19 23.05 19.26 6.20
CA HIS A 19 22.37 18.52 7.26
C HIS A 19 21.32 19.43 7.86
N ASP A 20 20.08 18.97 7.89
CA ASP A 20 19.00 19.66 8.62
C ASP A 20 18.90 19.05 10.03
N ASP A 21 18.26 19.76 10.97
CA ASP A 21 18.13 19.35 12.37
C ASP A 21 17.32 18.05 12.55
N ASP A 22 16.58 17.63 11.51
CA ASP A 22 15.79 16.40 11.45
C ASP A 22 16.60 15.15 11.05
N GLY A 23 17.94 15.27 10.88
CA GLY A 23 18.81 14.12 10.59
C GLY A 23 18.93 13.74 9.11
N PHE A 24 18.27 14.46 8.21
CA PHE A 24 18.35 14.21 6.77
C PHE A 24 19.50 14.98 6.13
N VAL A 25 20.24 14.29 5.25
CA VAL A 25 21.35 14.86 4.48
C VAL A 25 20.99 14.84 2.99
N TYR A 26 21.07 15.99 2.33
CA TYR A 26 20.86 16.08 0.89
C TYR A 26 21.91 16.96 0.20
N LYS A 27 22.10 16.71 -1.09
CA LYS A 27 23.03 17.44 -1.96
C LYS A 27 22.31 18.63 -2.58
N ARG A 28 22.89 19.83 -2.49
CA ARG A 28 22.37 21.04 -3.14
C ARG A 28 23.46 21.70 -3.98
N LYS A 29 23.11 22.24 -5.16
CA LYS A 29 24.07 22.87 -6.07
C LYS A 29 24.55 24.20 -5.48
N LYS A 30 25.86 24.36 -5.28
CA LYS A 30 26.45 25.59 -4.74
C LYS A 30 26.24 26.73 -5.74
N ARG A 31 25.54 27.79 -5.33
CA ARG A 31 25.45 29.02 -6.14
C ARG A 31 26.79 29.74 -6.05
N ARG A 32 27.45 29.98 -7.20
CA ARG A 32 28.65 30.84 -7.25
C ARG A 32 28.27 32.21 -6.67
N ARG A 33 28.81 32.56 -5.50
CA ARG A 33 29.00 33.97 -5.17
C ARG A 33 30.11 34.45 -6.10
N LEU A 34 29.79 35.38 -6.99
CA LEU A 34 30.80 36.16 -7.68
C LEU A 34 31.51 36.95 -6.58
N ASP A 35 32.71 36.49 -6.22
CA ASP A 35 33.62 37.25 -5.38
C ASP A 35 34.11 38.45 -6.21
N ASP A 36 33.36 39.55 -6.13
CA ASP A 36 33.81 40.88 -6.53
C ASP A 36 34.18 41.62 -5.23
N PRO A 37 35.44 42.02 -5.01
CA PRO A 37 35.93 42.50 -3.73
C PRO A 37 35.66 44.00 -3.56
N GLU A 38 34.41 44.49 -3.64
CA GLU A 38 34.16 45.91 -3.30
C GLU A 38 32.74 46.31 -2.88
N VAL A 39 31.88 45.38 -2.46
CA VAL A 39 30.62 45.75 -1.82
C VAL A 39 30.41 44.89 -0.58
N PRO A 40 30.18 45.46 0.62
CA PRO A 40 29.75 44.67 1.75
C PRO A 40 28.41 44.04 1.38
N ALA A 41 28.44 42.75 1.03
CA ALA A 41 27.26 41.96 0.78
C ALA A 41 26.36 42.03 2.02
N PRO A 42 25.03 42.18 1.86
CA PRO A 42 24.13 42.07 2.99
C PRO A 42 24.39 40.73 3.70
N PRO A 43 24.32 40.70 5.04
CA PRO A 43 24.55 39.47 5.79
C PRO A 43 23.68 38.34 5.22
N PRO A 44 24.17 37.09 5.21
CA PRO A 44 23.37 35.96 4.78
C PRO A 44 22.04 36.01 5.54
N PRO A 45 20.88 35.79 4.87
CA PRO A 45 19.62 35.68 5.58
C PRO A 45 19.82 34.59 6.63
N SER A 46 19.73 35.01 7.89
CA SER A 46 19.81 34.08 9.00
C SER A 46 18.60 33.14 8.87
N ALA A 47 18.65 31.95 9.46
CA ALA A 47 17.48 31.07 9.54
C ALA A 47 16.26 31.76 10.22
N ALA A 48 16.46 32.93 10.82
CA ALA A 48 15.42 33.84 11.33
C ALA A 48 14.64 34.62 10.24
N ASP A 49 15.08 34.63 8.98
CA ASP A 49 14.49 35.44 7.89
C ASP A 49 13.58 34.65 6.93
N LEU A 50 13.38 33.35 7.15
CA LEU A 50 12.26 32.63 6.55
C LEU A 50 11.00 33.01 7.33
N PRO A 51 9.91 33.47 6.68
CA PRO A 51 8.72 33.86 7.41
C PRO A 51 8.23 32.65 8.20
N GLU A 52 8.26 32.74 9.54
CA GLU A 52 7.76 31.74 10.50
C GLU A 52 6.41 31.14 10.06
N ASP A 53 5.60 31.97 9.40
CA ASP A 53 4.31 31.61 8.79
C ASP A 53 4.38 30.39 7.85
N THR A 54 5.45 30.21 7.09
CA THR A 54 5.54 29.10 6.11
C THR A 54 5.81 27.75 6.78
N ASP A 55 6.61 27.71 7.84
CA ASP A 55 6.90 26.49 8.59
C ASP A 55 5.83 26.21 9.65
N ALA A 56 5.22 27.24 10.25
CA ALA A 56 4.02 27.07 11.07
C ALA A 56 2.87 26.47 10.25
N ARG A 57 2.59 27.01 9.06
CA ARG A 57 1.57 26.46 8.16
C ARG A 57 1.90 25.03 7.74
N ARG A 58 3.17 24.71 7.46
CA ARG A 58 3.56 23.32 7.14
C ARG A 58 3.31 22.37 8.31
N ARG A 59 3.63 22.79 9.54
CA ARG A 59 3.36 22.02 10.77
C ARG A 59 1.87 21.78 10.98
N GLU A 60 1.05 22.82 10.85
CA GLU A 60 -0.41 22.69 10.97
C GLU A 60 -0.99 21.71 9.95
N TRP A 61 -0.52 21.75 8.70
CA TRP A 61 -1.01 20.84 7.66
C TRP A 61 -0.62 19.39 7.95
N LYS A 62 0.61 19.16 8.44
CA LYS A 62 1.05 17.85 8.90
C LYS A 62 0.21 17.35 10.07
N GLU A 63 0.00 18.19 11.08
CA GLU A 63 -0.81 17.84 12.26
C GLU A 63 -2.25 17.50 11.88
N LYS A 64 -2.90 18.32 11.05
CA LYS A 64 -4.26 18.05 10.53
C LYS A 64 -4.32 16.74 9.74
N SER A 65 -3.30 16.45 8.94
CA SER A 65 -3.24 15.21 8.15
C SER A 65 -3.03 13.98 9.03
N LEU A 66 -2.15 14.07 10.02
CA LEU A 66 -1.92 12.99 11.00
C LEU A 66 -3.14 12.75 11.87
N LEU A 67 -3.86 13.80 12.28
CA LEU A 67 -5.10 13.66 13.04
C LEU A 67 -6.17 12.93 12.23
N LYS A 68 -6.35 13.31 10.96
CA LYS A 68 -7.27 12.62 10.04
C LYS A 68 -6.91 11.15 9.90
N LEU A 69 -5.64 10.86 9.67
CA LEU A 69 -5.15 9.50 9.52
C LEU A 69 -5.37 8.67 10.79
N LYS A 70 -5.09 9.25 11.96
CA LYS A 70 -5.38 8.65 13.26
C LYS A 70 -6.87 8.33 13.41
N THR A 71 -7.76 9.29 13.08
CA THR A 71 -9.21 9.06 13.19
C THR A 71 -9.71 7.99 12.23
N GLN A 72 -9.15 7.92 11.02
CA GLN A 72 -9.50 6.89 10.04
C GLN A 72 -9.09 5.50 10.52
N TYR A 73 -7.83 5.33 10.92
CA TYR A 73 -7.36 4.04 11.44
C TYR A 73 -8.08 3.64 12.73
N GLN A 74 -8.40 4.59 13.60
CA GLN A 74 -9.18 4.31 14.80
C GLN A 74 -10.58 3.76 14.45
N ALA A 75 -11.29 4.41 13.54
CA ALA A 75 -12.61 3.95 13.10
C ALA A 75 -12.54 2.58 12.40
N GLU A 76 -11.49 2.35 11.62
CA GLU A 76 -11.26 1.07 10.95
C GLU A 76 -10.97 -0.05 11.97
N ILE A 77 -10.12 0.21 12.97
CA ILE A 77 -9.86 -0.73 14.07
C ILE A 77 -11.15 -1.06 14.81
N GLU A 78 -11.95 -0.07 15.18
CA GLU A 78 -13.24 -0.28 15.85
C GLU A 78 -14.19 -1.13 14.99
N HIS A 79 -14.20 -0.91 13.68
CA HIS A 79 -14.97 -1.71 12.74
C HIS A 79 -14.49 -3.17 12.70
N TRP A 80 -13.18 -3.40 12.61
CA TRP A 80 -12.59 -4.75 12.64
C TRP A 80 -12.83 -5.46 13.96
N GLU A 81 -12.76 -4.74 15.09
CA GLU A 81 -13.07 -5.27 16.41
C GLU A 81 -14.53 -5.71 16.51
N LEU A 82 -15.47 -4.87 16.04
CA LEU A 82 -16.89 -5.20 15.99
C LEU A 82 -17.15 -6.46 15.16
N LEU A 83 -16.60 -6.54 13.95
CA LEU A 83 -16.73 -7.72 13.09
C LEU A 83 -16.13 -8.97 13.76
N SER A 84 -14.95 -8.86 14.37
CA SER A 84 -14.30 -9.97 15.07
C SER A 84 -15.13 -10.47 16.26
N SER A 85 -15.79 -9.55 16.97
CA SER A 85 -16.65 -9.87 18.11
C SER A 85 -17.91 -10.61 17.66
N ARG A 86 -18.51 -10.18 16.54
CA ARG A 86 -19.67 -10.82 15.94
C ARG A 86 -19.34 -12.22 15.45
N LEU A 87 -18.21 -12.40 14.76
CA LEU A 87 -17.74 -13.71 14.31
C LEU A 87 -17.53 -14.66 15.49
N ARG A 88 -16.83 -14.22 16.55
CA ARG A 88 -16.65 -15.00 17.79
C ARG A 88 -17.98 -15.36 18.44
N ALA A 89 -18.94 -14.44 18.49
CA ALA A 89 -20.26 -14.70 19.05
C ALA A 89 -21.05 -15.74 18.24
N MET A 90 -20.91 -15.76 16.91
CA MET A 90 -21.51 -16.80 16.06
C MET A 90 -20.85 -18.15 16.27
N GLU A 91 -19.50 -18.19 16.30
CA GLU A 91 -18.75 -19.41 16.57
C GLU A 91 -19.13 -20.04 17.91
N GLU A 92 -19.26 -19.22 18.96
CA GLU A 92 -19.68 -19.67 20.28
C GLU A 92 -21.11 -20.21 20.28
N LYS A 93 -22.05 -19.54 19.60
CA LYS A 93 -23.42 -20.06 19.43
C LYS A 93 -23.42 -21.43 18.74
N THR A 94 -22.63 -21.59 17.67
CA THR A 94 -22.52 -22.86 16.95
C THR A 94 -21.92 -23.95 17.84
N ARG A 95 -20.87 -23.64 18.62
CA ARG A 95 -20.31 -24.56 19.62
C ARG A 95 -21.33 -24.99 20.66
N GLN A 96 -22.11 -24.05 21.21
CA GLN A 96 -23.16 -24.36 22.18
C GLN A 96 -24.27 -25.27 21.60
N ILE A 97 -24.66 -25.05 20.34
CA ILE A 97 -25.63 -25.92 19.64
C ILE A 97 -25.05 -27.33 19.47
N GLN A 98 -23.78 -27.44 19.08
CA GLN A 98 -23.12 -28.73 18.90
C GLN A 98 -22.97 -29.49 20.22
N GLN A 99 -22.60 -28.80 21.30
CA GLN A 99 -22.53 -29.38 22.65
C GLN A 99 -23.90 -29.88 23.12
N ARG A 100 -24.96 -29.07 22.97
CA ARG A 100 -26.32 -29.53 23.29
C ARG A 100 -26.76 -30.76 22.50
N ARG A 101 -26.36 -30.86 21.23
CA ARG A 101 -26.67 -32.03 20.38
C ARG A 101 -25.91 -33.28 20.86
N LEU A 102 -24.69 -33.13 21.36
CA LEU A 102 -23.88 -34.21 21.93
C LEU A 102 -24.31 -34.62 23.35
N GLU A 103 -24.92 -33.71 24.12
CA GLU A 103 -25.50 -33.96 25.44
C GLU A 103 -26.94 -34.52 25.39
N GLN A 104 -27.59 -34.51 24.22
CA GLN A 104 -28.89 -35.18 23.96
C GLN A 104 -28.78 -36.52 23.17
N PRO A 105 -27.90 -37.49 23.49
CA PRO A 105 -27.94 -38.78 22.80
C PRO A 105 -28.97 -39.75 23.39
N GLU A 106 -29.66 -39.42 24.48
CA GLU A 106 -30.39 -40.43 25.29
C GLU A 106 -31.81 -40.04 25.77
N ARG A 107 -32.57 -39.24 25.01
CA ARG A 107 -34.02 -39.07 25.30
C ARG A 107 -34.96 -39.31 24.13
N GLU A 108 -34.45 -39.64 22.95
CA GLU A 108 -35.25 -39.89 21.75
C GLU A 108 -35.03 -41.33 21.24
N GLN A 109 -35.25 -42.33 22.10
CA GLN A 109 -35.45 -43.72 21.67
C GLN A 109 -36.59 -44.36 22.46
N THR A 110 -37.79 -43.82 22.30
CA THR A 110 -39.04 -44.58 22.45
C THR A 110 -40.02 -44.10 21.37
N PRO A 111 -40.28 -44.87 20.30
CA PRO A 111 -41.43 -44.61 19.45
C PRO A 111 -42.66 -45.19 20.16
N SER A 112 -43.15 -44.49 21.18
CA SER A 112 -44.52 -44.68 21.64
C SER A 112 -45.38 -43.65 20.94
N PHE A 113 -46.11 -44.17 19.96
CA PHE A 113 -47.26 -43.56 19.33
C PHE A 113 -48.21 -43.01 20.39
N ASP A 114 -48.27 -41.69 20.58
CA ASP A 114 -49.53 -40.98 20.82
C ASP A 114 -49.39 -39.46 20.76
N GLY A 115 -50.36 -38.83 20.10
CA GLY A 115 -50.87 -37.52 20.49
C GLY A 115 -50.10 -36.26 20.12
N SER A 116 -50.58 -35.60 19.05
CA SER A 116 -50.81 -34.14 19.02
C SER A 116 -49.59 -33.21 19.15
N GLY A 117 -49.12 -32.68 18.01
CA GLY A 117 -48.22 -31.51 18.02
C GLY A 117 -47.58 -31.15 16.67
N VAL A 118 -48.37 -30.87 15.64
CA VAL A 118 -47.88 -30.10 14.48
C VAL A 118 -47.59 -28.68 14.96
N SER A 119 -46.33 -28.39 15.35
CA SER A 119 -45.78 -27.02 15.48
C SER A 119 -44.29 -27.00 15.87
N GLY A 120 -43.48 -27.91 15.32
CA GLY A 120 -42.02 -27.93 15.54
C GLY A 120 -41.16 -27.51 14.34
N ILE A 121 -41.72 -27.43 13.14
CA ILE A 121 -40.95 -27.42 11.88
C ILE A 121 -40.66 -26.00 11.35
N HIS A 122 -41.45 -25.00 11.75
CA HIS A 122 -41.37 -23.65 11.16
C HIS A 122 -40.16 -22.82 11.62
N PHE A 123 -39.54 -23.12 12.77
CA PHE A 123 -38.36 -22.38 13.24
C PHE A 123 -37.05 -22.79 12.54
N SER A 124 -37.03 -23.97 11.91
CA SER A 124 -35.83 -24.52 11.27
C SER A 124 -35.68 -24.06 9.83
N GLU A 125 -36.80 -23.90 9.11
CA GLU A 125 -36.84 -23.52 7.70
C GLU A 125 -36.33 -22.07 7.50
N SER A 126 -36.78 -21.13 8.33
CA SER A 126 -36.35 -19.74 8.23
C SER A 126 -34.86 -19.52 8.52
N VAL A 127 -34.29 -20.30 9.45
CA VAL A 127 -32.85 -20.23 9.78
C VAL A 127 -31.99 -20.86 8.68
N LEU A 128 -32.48 -21.93 8.04
CA LEU A 128 -31.81 -22.53 6.88
C LEU A 128 -31.83 -21.58 5.68
N ASP A 129 -32.96 -20.92 5.42
CA ASP A 129 -33.06 -19.92 4.34
C ASP A 129 -32.13 -18.72 4.60
N GLU A 130 -32.04 -18.24 5.84
CA GLU A 130 -31.11 -17.17 6.21
C GLU A 130 -29.63 -17.58 6.02
N LEU A 131 -29.28 -18.81 6.41
CA LEU A 131 -27.94 -19.35 6.19
C LEU A 131 -27.62 -19.55 4.71
N LEU A 132 -28.60 -20.01 3.91
CA LEU A 132 -28.46 -20.14 2.46
C LEU A 132 -28.22 -18.76 1.82
N LEU A 133 -29.00 -17.76 2.20
CA LEU A 133 -28.85 -16.39 1.72
C LEU A 133 -27.48 -15.81 2.08
N GLN A 134 -26.99 -16.07 3.30
CA GLN A 134 -25.67 -15.66 3.73
C GLN A 134 -24.56 -16.37 2.93
N ALA A 135 -24.70 -17.67 2.66
CA ALA A 135 -23.73 -18.43 1.87
C ALA A 135 -23.68 -17.92 0.42
N GLN A 136 -24.82 -17.63 -0.19
CA GLN A 136 -24.90 -17.03 -1.53
C GLN A 136 -24.27 -15.64 -1.59
N ALA A 137 -24.48 -14.81 -0.56
CA ALA A 137 -23.84 -13.50 -0.48
C ALA A 137 -22.31 -13.63 -0.33
N GLN A 138 -21.82 -14.59 0.45
CA GLN A 138 -20.40 -14.86 0.59
C GLN A 138 -19.78 -15.40 -0.71
N GLU A 139 -20.50 -16.25 -1.44
CA GLU A 139 -20.07 -16.74 -2.76
C GLU A 139 -19.86 -15.58 -3.75
N ALA A 140 -20.79 -14.62 -3.79
CA ALA A 140 -20.65 -13.44 -4.64
C ALA A 140 -19.39 -12.62 -4.29
N VAL A 141 -19.14 -12.38 -3.00
CA VAL A 141 -17.94 -11.66 -2.54
C VAL A 141 -16.66 -12.41 -2.88
N ILE A 142 -16.64 -13.74 -2.70
CA ILE A 142 -15.48 -14.57 -3.07
C ILE A 142 -15.25 -14.52 -4.57
N GLY A 143 -16.32 -14.56 -5.38
CA GLY A 143 -16.24 -14.40 -6.83
C GLY A 143 -15.64 -13.06 -7.23
N ASP A 144 -16.10 -11.96 -6.64
CA ASP A 144 -15.58 -10.61 -6.91
C ASP A 144 -14.09 -10.48 -6.57
N VAL A 145 -13.67 -11.00 -5.41
CA VAL A 145 -12.26 -10.99 -5.01
C VAL A 145 -11.42 -11.87 -5.92
N SER A 146 -11.92 -13.05 -6.32
CA SER A 146 -11.20 -13.95 -7.23
C SER A 146 -11.00 -13.29 -8.61
N ASN A 147 -12.04 -12.65 -9.15
CA ASN A 147 -11.94 -11.90 -10.40
C ASN A 147 -10.92 -10.75 -10.32
N LEU A 148 -10.84 -10.06 -9.18
CA LEU A 148 -9.84 -9.03 -8.97
C LEU A 148 -8.42 -9.62 -8.95
N CYS A 149 -8.23 -10.76 -8.28
CA CYS A 149 -6.96 -11.48 -8.30
C CYS A 149 -6.56 -11.90 -9.72
N ASP A 150 -7.47 -12.47 -10.50
CA ASP A 150 -7.21 -12.88 -11.89
C ASP A 150 -6.81 -11.67 -12.76
N MET A 151 -7.48 -10.52 -12.57
CA MET A 151 -7.15 -9.29 -13.29
C MET A 151 -5.75 -8.78 -12.94
N VAL A 152 -5.41 -8.76 -11.64
CA VAL A 152 -4.09 -8.33 -11.18
C VAL A 152 -3.01 -9.28 -11.69
N GLU A 153 -3.26 -10.59 -11.66
CA GLU A 153 -2.33 -11.59 -12.19
C GLU A 153 -2.09 -11.39 -13.69
N ALA A 154 -3.15 -11.19 -14.48
CA ALA A 154 -3.02 -10.90 -15.90
C ALA A 154 -2.22 -9.61 -16.20
N MET A 155 -2.41 -8.56 -15.40
CA MET A 155 -1.63 -7.32 -15.52
C MET A 155 -0.15 -7.54 -15.19
N CYS A 156 0.14 -8.26 -14.11
CA CYS A 156 1.50 -8.59 -13.71
C CYS A 156 2.19 -9.44 -14.78
N SER A 157 1.54 -10.51 -15.26
CA SER A 157 2.09 -11.36 -16.32
C SER A 157 2.39 -10.58 -17.60
N ALA A 158 1.47 -9.70 -18.03
CA ALA A 158 1.70 -8.87 -19.21
C ALA A 158 2.90 -7.92 -19.02
N GLN A 159 3.05 -7.33 -17.84
CA GLN A 159 4.20 -6.47 -17.53
C GLN A 159 5.51 -7.26 -17.48
N GLU A 160 5.50 -8.46 -16.91
CA GLU A 160 6.67 -9.34 -16.87
C GLU A 160 7.10 -9.77 -18.28
N GLU A 161 6.14 -10.12 -19.14
CA GLU A 161 6.39 -10.44 -20.54
C GLU A 161 6.96 -9.26 -21.33
N ASP A 162 6.41 -8.05 -21.15
CA ASP A 162 6.92 -6.83 -21.78
C ASP A 162 8.37 -6.51 -21.35
N LEU A 163 8.65 -6.62 -20.05
CA LEU A 163 10.01 -6.48 -19.53
C LEU A 163 10.95 -7.54 -20.12
N ALA A 164 10.54 -8.81 -20.11
CA ALA A 164 11.32 -9.90 -20.68
C ALA A 164 11.62 -9.66 -22.17
N GLN A 165 10.63 -9.21 -22.93
CA GLN A 165 10.79 -8.89 -24.34
C GLN A 165 11.74 -7.70 -24.54
N SER A 166 11.63 -6.65 -23.73
CA SER A 166 12.55 -5.50 -23.78
C SER A 166 14.00 -5.88 -23.52
N LEU A 167 14.24 -6.89 -22.68
CA LEU A 167 15.58 -7.42 -22.39
C LEU A 167 16.14 -8.22 -23.57
N ILE A 168 15.30 -8.97 -24.27
CA ILE A 168 15.69 -9.76 -25.45
C ILE A 168 15.97 -8.83 -26.65
N ASP A 169 15.18 -7.77 -26.81
CA ASP A 169 15.29 -6.84 -27.93
C ASP A 169 16.43 -5.82 -27.79
N LEU A 170 17.24 -5.90 -26.72
CA LEU A 170 18.41 -5.05 -26.57
C LEU A 170 19.43 -5.35 -27.69
N PRO A 171 19.94 -4.32 -28.39
CA PRO A 171 20.89 -4.48 -29.50
C PRO A 171 22.22 -5.10 -29.07
N VAL A 172 22.49 -5.15 -27.75
CA VAL A 172 23.66 -5.81 -27.18
C VAL A 172 23.63 -7.35 -27.39
N TRP A 173 22.45 -7.93 -27.54
CA TRP A 173 22.25 -9.36 -27.79
C TRP A 173 22.15 -9.70 -29.29
N GLY A 174 22.28 -8.70 -30.17
CA GLY A 174 22.34 -8.86 -31.62
C GLY A 174 23.65 -9.47 -32.12
N SER A 175 23.91 -9.38 -33.43
CA SER A 175 25.14 -9.93 -34.03
C SER A 175 26.39 -9.30 -33.41
N PRO A 176 27.30 -10.08 -32.79
CA PRO A 176 28.52 -9.53 -32.18
C PRO A 176 29.37 -8.71 -33.16
N ARG A 177 29.26 -9.00 -34.46
CA ARG A 177 29.97 -8.27 -35.53
C ARG A 177 29.41 -6.86 -35.77
N GLU A 178 28.12 -6.65 -35.57
CA GLU A 178 27.48 -5.32 -35.72
C GLU A 178 27.80 -4.43 -34.52
N LEU A 179 27.79 -5.02 -33.32
CA LEU A 179 28.24 -4.38 -32.09
C LEU A 179 29.69 -3.89 -32.18
N MET A 180 30.61 -4.75 -32.63
CA MET A 180 32.01 -4.36 -32.79
C MET A 180 32.21 -3.28 -33.86
N LYS A 181 31.43 -3.27 -34.94
CA LYS A 181 31.48 -2.18 -35.93
C LYS A 181 31.06 -0.83 -35.33
N SER A 182 29.94 -0.80 -34.60
CA SER A 182 29.47 0.43 -33.95
C SER A 182 30.44 0.98 -32.89
N LEU A 183 31.26 0.13 -32.27
CA LEU A 183 32.25 0.53 -31.27
C LEU A 183 33.61 0.91 -31.88
N CYS A 184 33.92 0.41 -33.08
CA CYS A 184 35.19 0.68 -33.78
C CYS A 184 35.10 1.82 -34.79
N ASP A 185 33.92 2.31 -35.14
CA ASP A 185 33.73 3.51 -35.95
C ASP A 185 33.87 4.78 -35.07
N GLN A 186 35.10 5.09 -34.65
CA GLN A 186 35.52 6.37 -34.05
C GLN A 186 36.92 6.78 -34.50
#